data_AF-A0A2R7Y176-F1
#
_entry.id   AF-A0A2R7Y176-F1
#
_cell.length_a   1.000
_cell.length_b   1.000
_cell.length_c   1.000
_cell.angle_alpha   90.00
_cell.angle_beta   90.00
_cell.angle_gamma   90.00
#
_symmetry.space_group_name_H-M   'P 1'
#
loop_
_entity.id
_entity.type
_entity.pdbx_description
1 polymer ?
#
loop_
_entity_poly.entity_id
_entity_poly.type
_entity_poly.pdbx_seq_one_letter_code
_entity_poly.pdbx_strand_id
1 'polypeptide(L)'
;MVSFKDIPQEPIKAALKILSSFDKAFRPQCLKTRDEAPAISRRLEEFPSLTLQVGLVPTLTFYLSKIDEKAKIEVYNATITAILEEVSSNRLCSDIENAGGGYPQASALLATYIGNVAGCNENEVKILEQYIVNCLSKIEQEGARIEKLALNYAYELKKLANALYHRV
;
A
#
# COMPACT_ATOMS: atom_id res chain seq x y z
N MET A 1 8.52 -14.86 -7.44
CA MET A 1 9.13 -13.94 -6.46
C MET A 1 9.37 -12.62 -7.16
N VAL A 2 8.72 -11.56 -6.70
CA VAL A 2 8.86 -10.17 -7.13
C VAL A 2 9.76 -9.46 -6.12
N SER A 3 10.99 -9.14 -6.51
CA SER A 3 11.86 -8.25 -5.74
C SER A 3 11.48 -6.79 -6.01
N PHE A 4 11.86 -5.87 -5.13
CA PHE A 4 11.91 -4.43 -5.42
C PHE A 4 12.62 -4.13 -6.74
N LYS A 5 13.65 -4.91 -7.07
CA LYS A 5 14.35 -4.82 -8.37
C LYS A 5 13.43 -5.05 -9.56
N ASP A 6 12.34 -5.79 -9.36
CA ASP A 6 11.35 -6.09 -10.38
C ASP A 6 10.16 -5.12 -10.37
N ILE A 7 10.09 -4.18 -9.43
CA ILE A 7 9.07 -3.12 -9.37
C ILE A 7 9.52 -1.95 -10.25
N PRO A 8 8.76 -1.61 -11.30
CA PRO A 8 9.07 -0.48 -12.16
C PRO A 8 9.17 0.83 -11.38
N GLN A 9 10.09 1.70 -11.78
CA GLN A 9 10.18 3.06 -11.23
C GLN A 9 9.05 3.96 -11.77
N GLU A 10 8.54 3.64 -12.98
CA GLU A 10 7.44 4.36 -13.62
C GLU A 10 6.11 4.11 -12.88
N PRO A 11 5.42 5.16 -12.38
CA PRO A 11 4.25 5.01 -11.51
C PRO A 11 3.13 4.10 -12.05
N ILE A 12 2.74 4.26 -13.33
CA ILE A 12 1.65 3.48 -13.93
C ILE A 12 2.00 1.99 -13.96
N LYS A 13 3.22 1.66 -14.42
CA LYS A 13 3.68 0.26 -14.50
C LYS A 13 3.82 -0.36 -13.11
N ALA A 14 4.28 0.43 -12.13
CA ALA A 14 4.36 -0.01 -10.75
C ALA A 14 2.97 -0.31 -10.17
N ALA A 15 2.00 0.58 -10.38
CA ALA A 15 0.63 0.40 -9.90
C ALA A 15 -0.02 -0.85 -10.47
N LEU A 16 0.11 -1.07 -11.79
CA LEU A 16 -0.38 -2.29 -12.44
C LEU A 16 0.27 -3.56 -11.87
N LYS A 17 1.60 -3.55 -11.68
CA LYS A 17 2.32 -4.72 -11.17
C LYS A 17 1.98 -5.01 -9.70
N ILE A 18 2.11 -4.02 -8.83
CA ILE A 18 1.86 -4.16 -7.39
C ILE A 18 0.41 -4.57 -7.14
N LEU A 19 -0.55 -3.91 -7.78
CA LEU A 19 -1.96 -4.24 -7.57
C LEU A 19 -2.31 -5.60 -8.17
N SER A 20 -1.73 -6.00 -9.30
CA SER A 20 -1.95 -7.34 -9.86
C SER A 20 -1.42 -8.43 -8.93
N SER A 21 -0.22 -8.28 -8.37
CA SER A 21 0.35 -9.23 -7.41
C SER A 21 -0.49 -9.29 -6.13
N PHE A 22 -0.94 -8.14 -5.62
CA PHE A 22 -1.88 -8.08 -4.50
C PHE A 22 -3.20 -8.79 -4.82
N ASP A 23 -3.86 -8.46 -5.94
CA ASP A 23 -5.16 -9.01 -6.32
C ASP A 23 -5.13 -10.53 -6.47
N LYS A 24 -4.07 -11.08 -7.08
CA LYS A 24 -3.86 -12.54 -7.21
C LYS A 24 -3.84 -13.26 -5.86
N ALA A 25 -3.25 -12.64 -4.84
CA ALA A 25 -3.18 -13.21 -3.50
C ALA A 25 -4.46 -12.94 -2.68
N PHE A 26 -5.05 -11.77 -2.86
CA PHE A 26 -6.19 -11.25 -2.10
C PHE A 26 -7.52 -11.81 -2.57
N ARG A 27 -7.84 -11.68 -3.87
CA ARG A 27 -9.16 -11.99 -4.44
C ARG A 27 -9.61 -13.43 -4.17
N PRO A 28 -8.79 -14.48 -4.39
CA PRO A 28 -9.25 -15.85 -4.18
C PRO A 28 -9.55 -16.18 -2.72
N GLN A 29 -9.04 -15.40 -1.77
CA GLN A 29 -9.24 -15.65 -0.34
C GLN A 29 -10.33 -14.78 0.26
N CYS A 30 -10.32 -13.49 -0.09
CA CYS A 30 -11.10 -12.47 0.59
C CYS A 30 -12.39 -12.11 -0.17
N LEU A 31 -12.41 -12.36 -1.48
CA LEU A 31 -13.50 -11.98 -2.39
C LEU A 31 -14.24 -13.20 -2.96
N LYS A 32 -14.22 -14.35 -2.26
CA LYS A 32 -14.81 -15.62 -2.74
C LYS A 32 -16.31 -15.55 -3.06
N THR A 33 -17.04 -14.69 -2.34
CA THR A 33 -18.51 -14.58 -2.43
C THR A 33 -18.99 -13.13 -2.63
N ARG A 34 -18.05 -12.19 -2.75
CA ARG A 34 -18.29 -10.74 -2.89
C ARG A 34 -17.14 -10.13 -3.67
N ASP A 35 -17.41 -9.20 -4.56
CA ASP A 35 -16.37 -8.49 -5.34
C ASP A 35 -15.83 -7.23 -4.62
N GLU A 36 -16.10 -7.09 -3.32
CA GLU A 36 -16.02 -5.79 -2.64
C GLU A 36 -14.93 -5.72 -1.57
N ALA A 37 -14.09 -4.69 -1.65
CA ALA A 37 -13.17 -4.28 -0.57
C ALA A 37 -13.18 -2.75 -0.44
N PRO A 38 -14.34 -2.15 -0.11
CA PRO A 38 -14.56 -0.71 -0.24
C PRO A 38 -13.66 0.10 0.70
N ALA A 39 -13.23 -0.48 1.83
CA ALA A 39 -12.33 0.19 2.75
C ALA A 39 -10.97 0.47 2.10
N ILE A 40 -10.41 -0.46 1.33
CA ILE A 40 -9.10 -0.28 0.66
C ILE A 40 -9.21 0.83 -0.39
N SER A 41 -10.21 0.78 -1.26
CA SER A 41 -10.43 1.79 -2.31
C SER A 41 -10.59 3.19 -1.74
N ARG A 42 -11.37 3.34 -0.66
CA ARG A 42 -11.55 4.64 0.00
C ARG A 42 -10.24 5.21 0.52
N ARG A 43 -9.37 4.40 1.14
CA ARG A 43 -8.06 4.88 1.62
C ARG A 43 -7.16 5.29 0.45
N LEU A 44 -7.13 4.50 -0.62
CA LEU A 44 -6.38 4.87 -1.82
C LEU A 44 -6.94 6.12 -2.52
N GLU A 45 -8.23 6.40 -2.37
CA GLU A 45 -8.86 7.63 -2.85
C GLU A 45 -8.52 8.86 -2.01
N GLU A 46 -8.45 8.73 -0.68
CA GLU A 46 -8.14 9.81 0.25
C GLU A 46 -6.65 10.22 0.17
N PHE A 47 -5.75 9.26 -0.03
CA PHE A 47 -4.31 9.47 0.08
C PHE A 47 -3.75 10.59 -0.82
N PRO A 48 -4.04 10.67 -2.14
CA PRO A 48 -3.51 11.74 -3.00
C PRO A 48 -3.95 13.13 -2.55
N SER A 49 -5.23 13.28 -2.19
CA SER A 49 -5.80 14.55 -1.74
C SER A 49 -5.17 15.00 -0.43
N LEU A 50 -4.97 14.08 0.53
CA LEU A 50 -4.31 14.39 1.79
C LEU A 50 -2.83 14.75 1.57
N THR A 51 -2.13 14.01 0.71
CA THR A 51 -0.73 14.29 0.35
C THR A 51 -0.56 15.68 -0.24
N LEU A 52 -1.46 16.12 -1.13
CA LEU A 52 -1.42 17.49 -1.67
C LEU A 52 -1.65 18.58 -0.61
N GLN A 53 -2.39 18.27 0.46
CA GLN A 53 -2.73 19.25 1.50
C GLN A 53 -1.63 19.38 2.56
N VAL A 54 -1.06 18.25 2.99
CA VAL A 54 -0.15 18.22 4.15
C VAL A 54 1.24 17.67 3.84
N GLY A 55 1.50 17.23 2.59
CA GLY A 55 2.75 16.62 2.16
C GLY A 55 2.79 15.10 2.35
N LEU A 56 3.77 14.45 1.72
CA LEU A 56 3.89 12.99 1.71
C LEU A 56 4.19 12.41 3.10
N VAL A 57 5.21 12.92 3.78
CA VAL A 57 5.64 12.35 5.06
C VAL A 57 4.55 12.48 6.14
N PRO A 58 3.89 13.64 6.34
CA PRO A 58 2.76 13.73 7.29
C PRO A 58 1.58 12.84 6.92
N THR A 59 1.33 12.63 5.62
CA THR A 59 0.28 11.70 5.17
C THR A 59 0.64 10.25 5.49
N LEU A 60 1.89 9.85 5.23
CA LEU A 60 2.36 8.51 5.57
C LEU A 60 2.30 8.26 7.08
N THR A 61 2.79 9.18 7.91
CA THR A 61 2.73 9.02 9.37
C THR A 61 1.29 8.96 9.88
N PHE A 62 0.36 9.71 9.28
CA PHE A 62 -1.07 9.58 9.57
C PHE A 62 -1.59 8.16 9.23
N TYR A 63 -1.28 7.63 8.06
CA TYR A 63 -1.72 6.28 7.64
C TYR A 63 -1.16 5.20 8.57
N LEU A 64 0.13 5.29 8.90
CA LEU A 64 0.80 4.35 9.80
C LEU A 64 0.24 4.46 11.23
N SER A 65 -0.18 5.65 11.67
CA SER A 65 -0.79 5.84 13.01
C SER A 65 -2.11 5.08 13.19
N LYS A 66 -2.76 4.66 12.10
CA LYS A 66 -4.00 3.85 12.14
C LYS A 66 -3.74 2.35 12.27
N ILE A 67 -2.47 1.94 12.19
CA ILE A 67 -1.98 0.57 12.36
C ILE A 67 -1.42 0.44 13.79
N ASP A 68 -2.32 0.58 14.76
CA ASP A 68 -2.04 0.73 16.19
C ASP A 68 -2.18 -0.58 17.00
N GLU A 69 -2.63 -1.64 16.35
CA GLU A 69 -2.87 -2.94 16.97
C GLU A 69 -2.03 -4.03 16.29
N LYS A 70 -1.56 -5.00 17.07
CA LYS A 70 -0.78 -6.14 16.56
C LYS A 70 -1.44 -6.83 15.37
N ALA A 71 -2.76 -7.03 15.40
CA ALA A 71 -3.49 -7.65 14.30
C ALA A 71 -3.34 -6.86 12.99
N LYS A 72 -3.42 -5.52 13.04
CA LYS A 72 -3.26 -4.65 11.87
C LYS A 72 -1.83 -4.64 11.36
N ILE A 73 -0.83 -4.68 12.26
CA ILE A 73 0.59 -4.82 11.91
C ILE A 73 0.79 -6.12 11.10
N GLU A 74 0.20 -7.22 11.57
CA GLU A 74 0.27 -8.51 10.89
C GLU A 74 -0.39 -8.48 9.49
N VAL A 75 -1.48 -7.72 9.31
CA VAL A 75 -2.11 -7.51 8.00
C VAL A 75 -1.21 -6.71 7.06
N TYR A 76 -0.60 -5.62 7.54
CA TYR A 76 0.35 -4.81 6.76
C TYR A 76 1.52 -5.68 6.27
N ASN A 77 2.19 -6.39 7.19
CA ASN A 77 3.32 -7.25 6.87
C ASN A 77 2.90 -8.35 5.87
N ALA A 78 1.76 -9.01 6.11
CA ALA A 78 1.24 -10.04 5.21
C ALA A 78 0.90 -9.49 3.82
N THR A 79 0.43 -8.24 3.73
CA THR A 79 0.11 -7.59 2.45
C THR A 79 1.37 -7.34 1.62
N ILE A 80 2.45 -6.86 2.24
CA ILE A 80 3.72 -6.66 1.53
C ILE A 80 4.31 -8.00 1.10
N THR A 81 4.28 -9.01 1.98
CA THR A 81 4.69 -10.37 1.63
C THR A 81 3.88 -10.90 0.45
N ALA A 82 2.56 -10.67 0.42
CA ALA A 82 1.72 -11.10 -0.69
C ALA A 82 2.09 -10.41 -2.01
N ILE A 83 2.43 -9.12 -1.97
CA ILE A 83 2.86 -8.36 -3.16
C ILE A 83 4.22 -8.86 -3.68
N LEU A 84 5.20 -9.01 -2.79
CA LEU A 84 6.59 -9.32 -3.16
C LEU A 84 6.82 -10.81 -3.40
N GLU A 85 6.18 -11.68 -2.63
CA GLU A 85 6.42 -13.12 -2.71
C GLU A 85 5.35 -13.84 -3.52
N GLU A 86 4.25 -13.15 -3.84
CA GLU A 86 3.05 -13.72 -4.49
C GLU A 86 2.45 -14.88 -3.67
N VAL A 87 2.57 -14.79 -2.35
CA VAL A 87 2.05 -15.77 -1.39
C VAL A 87 0.77 -15.25 -0.76
N SER A 88 -0.27 -16.09 -0.75
CA SER A 88 -1.58 -15.73 -0.21
C SER A 88 -1.71 -16.06 1.28
N SER A 89 -2.38 -15.21 2.07
CA SER A 89 -2.56 -15.39 3.52
C SER A 89 -3.96 -14.99 3.96
N ASN A 90 -4.61 -15.80 4.80
CA ASN A 90 -5.97 -15.51 5.28
C ASN A 90 -6.05 -14.18 6.05
N ARG A 91 -4.92 -13.70 6.57
CA ARG A 91 -4.82 -12.41 7.27
C ARG A 91 -5.12 -11.23 6.35
N LEU A 92 -4.96 -11.37 5.05
CA LEU A 92 -5.21 -10.30 4.07
C LEU A 92 -6.67 -9.82 4.10
N CYS A 93 -7.60 -10.68 4.50
CA CYS A 93 -9.03 -10.41 4.47
C CYS A 93 -9.54 -9.62 5.69
N SER A 94 -8.68 -9.40 6.69
CA SER A 94 -9.04 -8.66 7.88
C SER A 94 -9.15 -7.16 7.60
N ASP A 95 -10.06 -6.48 8.29
CA ASP A 95 -10.17 -5.02 8.28
C ASP A 95 -10.51 -4.39 6.90
N ILE A 96 -11.16 -5.13 6.00
CA ILE A 96 -11.52 -4.65 4.64
C ILE A 96 -12.96 -4.14 4.50
N GLU A 97 -13.83 -4.40 5.48
CA GLU A 97 -15.26 -4.06 5.43
C GLU A 97 -15.60 -2.80 6.24
N ASN A 98 -14.84 -2.50 7.29
CA ASN A 98 -15.22 -1.47 8.26
C ASN A 98 -14.95 -0.04 7.76
N ALA A 99 -15.76 0.91 8.24
CA ALA A 99 -15.56 2.32 7.97
C ALA A 99 -14.20 2.84 8.50
N GLY A 100 -13.63 2.21 9.52
CA GLY A 100 -12.28 2.49 10.02
C GLY A 100 -11.15 1.68 9.36
N GLY A 101 -11.48 0.74 8.47
CA GLY A 101 -10.54 -0.24 7.95
C GLY A 101 -9.80 0.15 6.68
N GLY A 102 -9.02 -0.81 6.16
CA GLY A 102 -8.28 -0.75 4.90
C GLY A 102 -6.92 -0.05 5.00
N TYR A 103 -6.59 0.54 6.15
CA TYR A 103 -5.31 1.22 6.38
C TYR A 103 -4.10 0.29 6.26
N PRO A 104 -4.11 -0.95 6.79
CA PRO A 104 -2.96 -1.85 6.65
C PRO A 104 -2.65 -2.17 5.19
N GLN A 105 -3.67 -2.53 4.40
CA GLN A 105 -3.50 -2.89 2.99
C GLN A 105 -3.13 -1.68 2.14
N ALA A 106 -3.83 -0.55 2.31
CA ALA A 106 -3.52 0.67 1.57
C ALA A 106 -2.11 1.17 1.89
N SER A 107 -1.72 1.18 3.17
CA SER A 107 -0.36 1.56 3.59
C SER A 107 0.68 0.62 2.98
N ALA A 108 0.44 -0.69 2.95
CA ALA A 108 1.34 -1.66 2.33
C ALA A 108 1.50 -1.44 0.82
N LEU A 109 0.40 -1.22 0.10
CA LEU A 109 0.41 -0.93 -1.34
C LEU A 109 1.19 0.36 -1.66
N LEU A 110 1.04 1.38 -0.83
CA LEU A 110 1.75 2.66 -0.94
C LEU A 110 3.23 2.52 -0.57
N ALA A 111 3.52 1.94 0.60
CA ALA A 111 4.87 1.75 1.14
C ALA A 111 5.76 0.91 0.21
N THR A 112 5.19 -0.09 -0.46
CA THR A 112 5.93 -0.94 -1.40
C THR A 112 6.56 -0.10 -2.53
N TYR A 113 5.77 0.75 -3.20
CA TYR A 113 6.30 1.60 -4.26
C TYR A 113 7.16 2.72 -3.71
N ILE A 114 6.68 3.44 -2.70
CA ILE A 114 7.37 4.61 -2.12
C ILE A 114 8.73 4.20 -1.57
N GLY A 115 8.79 3.10 -0.81
CA GLY A 115 10.03 2.55 -0.29
C GLY A 115 11.00 2.13 -1.39
N ASN A 116 10.51 1.51 -2.46
CA ASN A 116 11.34 1.15 -3.62
C ASN A 116 11.96 2.39 -4.29
N VAL A 117 11.16 3.43 -4.57
CA VAL A 117 11.67 4.64 -5.24
C VAL A 117 12.53 5.53 -4.33
N ALA A 118 12.37 5.40 -3.01
CA ALA A 118 13.19 6.05 -1.98
C ALA A 118 14.46 5.27 -1.63
N GLY A 119 14.70 4.10 -2.25
CA GLY A 119 15.90 3.30 -2.01
C GLY A 119 15.91 2.57 -0.65
N CYS A 120 14.74 2.31 -0.07
CA CYS A 120 14.62 1.48 1.12
C CYS A 120 14.85 0.00 0.79
N ASN A 121 15.34 -0.76 1.77
CA ASN A 121 15.50 -2.20 1.66
C ASN A 121 14.13 -2.89 1.72
N GLU A 122 13.93 -3.97 0.98
CA GLU A 122 12.70 -4.79 1.06
C GLU A 122 12.34 -5.20 2.49
N ASN A 123 13.32 -5.61 3.29
CA ASN A 123 13.10 -6.02 4.67
C ASN A 123 12.67 -4.83 5.54
N GLU A 124 13.21 -3.63 5.27
CA GLU A 124 12.78 -2.41 5.96
C GLU A 124 11.31 -2.11 5.66
N VAL A 125 10.85 -2.37 4.44
CA VAL A 125 9.46 -2.08 4.04
C VAL A 125 8.49 -3.16 4.52
N LYS A 126 8.91 -4.44 4.48
CA LYS A 126 8.11 -5.61 4.93
C LYS A 126 7.71 -5.57 6.40
N ILE A 127 8.50 -4.93 7.26
CA ILE A 127 8.27 -4.86 8.70
C ILE A 127 7.90 -3.43 9.06
N LEU A 128 6.66 -3.22 9.53
CA LEU A 128 6.13 -1.88 9.82
C LEU A 128 7.05 -1.03 10.69
N GLU A 129 7.58 -1.58 11.79
CA GLU A 129 8.45 -0.81 12.68
C GLU A 129 9.75 -0.39 11.98
N GLN A 130 10.30 -1.25 11.11
CA GLN A 130 11.49 -0.91 10.33
C GLN A 130 11.19 0.14 9.27
N TYR A 131 10.00 0.11 8.68
CA TYR A 131 9.59 1.12 7.70
C TYR A 131 9.53 2.50 8.35
N ILE A 132 8.93 2.57 9.54
CA ILE A 132 8.83 3.79 10.34
C ILE A 132 10.22 4.33 10.69
N VAL A 133 11.11 3.48 11.21
CA VAL A 133 12.41 3.92 11.74
C VAL A 133 13.42 4.21 10.63
N ASN A 134 13.47 3.36 9.60
CA ASN A 134 14.57 3.37 8.62
C ASN A 134 14.19 3.99 7.27
N CYS A 135 12.93 3.88 6.85
CA CYS A 135 12.52 4.29 5.50
C CYS A 135 11.93 5.70 5.45
N LEU A 136 11.17 6.11 6.46
CA LEU A 136 10.57 7.46 6.49
C LEU A 136 11.61 8.59 6.41
N SER A 137 12.76 8.43 7.08
CA SER A 137 13.86 9.40 7.02
C SER A 137 14.47 9.53 5.61
N LYS A 138 14.59 8.41 4.89
CA LYS A 138 15.05 8.41 3.48
C LYS A 138 14.05 9.11 2.57
N ILE A 139 12.75 8.85 2.76
CA ILE A 139 11.66 9.50 2.02
C ILE A 139 11.70 11.01 2.23
N GLU A 140 11.89 11.47 3.48
CA GLU A 140 12.00 12.88 3.82
C GLU A 140 13.21 13.54 3.15
N GLN A 141 14.37 12.88 3.17
CA GLN A 141 15.62 13.40 2.56
C GLN A 141 15.53 13.56 1.04
N GLU A 142 14.88 12.61 0.36
CA GLU A 142 14.71 12.64 -1.10
C GLU A 142 13.60 13.62 -1.56
N GLY A 143 12.81 14.14 -0.61
CA GLY A 143 11.95 15.32 -0.76
C GLY A 143 10.94 15.26 -1.91
N ALA A 144 10.81 16.39 -2.63
CA ALA A 144 9.78 16.63 -3.64
C ALA A 144 9.78 15.62 -4.81
N ARG A 145 10.93 14.98 -5.09
CA ARG A 145 11.03 13.96 -6.14
C ARG A 145 10.17 12.75 -5.82
N ILE A 146 10.29 12.22 -4.60
CA ILE A 146 9.53 11.05 -4.14
C ILE A 146 8.06 11.40 -4.01
N GLU A 147 7.74 12.58 -3.49
CA GLU A 147 6.35 13.03 -3.38
C GLU A 147 5.64 13.07 -4.74
N LYS A 148 6.28 13.62 -5.77
CA LYS A 148 5.72 13.63 -7.13
C LYS A 148 5.48 12.21 -7.67
N LEU A 149 6.43 11.30 -7.48
CA LEU A 149 6.29 9.91 -7.91
C LEU A 149 5.17 9.19 -7.14
N ALA A 150 5.13 9.37 -5.81
CA ALA A 150 4.13 8.80 -4.92
C ALA A 150 2.72 9.29 -5.27
N LEU A 151 2.54 10.58 -5.54
CA LEU A 151 1.27 11.14 -5.98
C LEU A 151 0.80 10.53 -7.31
N ASN A 152 1.67 10.49 -8.31
CA ASN A 152 1.35 9.88 -9.60
C ASN A 152 0.95 8.40 -9.43
N TYR A 153 1.70 7.66 -8.62
CA TYR A 153 1.41 6.26 -8.33
C TYR A 153 0.08 6.09 -7.58
N ALA A 154 -0.16 6.91 -6.56
CA ALA A 154 -1.38 6.86 -5.76
C ALA A 154 -2.63 7.19 -6.60
N TYR A 155 -2.53 8.12 -7.57
CA TYR A 155 -3.62 8.36 -8.52
C TYR A 155 -3.93 7.15 -9.41
N GLU A 156 -2.91 6.42 -9.86
CA GLU A 156 -3.13 5.19 -10.64
C GLU A 156 -3.69 4.07 -9.78
N LEU A 157 -3.16 3.87 -8.56
CA LEU A 157 -3.73 2.94 -7.59
C LEU A 157 -5.19 3.25 -7.29
N LYS A 158 -5.55 4.53 -7.10
CA LYS A 158 -6.94 4.97 -6.91
C LYS A 158 -7.83 4.49 -8.05
N LYS A 159 -7.46 4.77 -9.30
CA LYS A 159 -8.24 4.39 -10.49
C LYS A 159 -8.42 2.87 -10.57
N LEU A 160 -7.33 2.13 -10.37
CA LEU A 160 -7.34 0.67 -10.47
C LEU A 160 -8.12 0.01 -9.33
N ALA A 161 -7.93 0.47 -8.08
CA ALA A 161 -8.70 -0.03 -6.94
C ALA A 161 -10.19 0.28 -7.09
N ASN A 162 -10.53 1.45 -7.66
CA ASN A 162 -11.92 1.77 -7.98
C ASN A 162 -12.50 0.85 -9.07
N ALA A 163 -11.69 0.45 -10.05
CA ALA A 163 -12.13 -0.51 -11.07
C ALA A 163 -12.27 -1.95 -10.53
N LEU A 164 -11.46 -2.36 -9.55
CA LEU A 164 -11.38 -3.75 -9.09
C LEU A 164 -12.18 -4.08 -7.82
N TYR A 165 -12.41 -3.09 -6.96
CA TYR A 165 -12.92 -3.30 -5.59
C TYR A 165 -14.05 -2.34 -5.19
N HIS A 166 -14.53 -1.47 -6.09
CA HIS A 166 -15.59 -0.51 -5.81
C HIS A 166 -16.98 -1.06 -6.14
N ARG A 167 -17.99 -0.48 -5.48
CA ARG A 167 -19.41 -0.71 -5.74
C ARG A 167 -19.92 0.20 -6.86
N VAL A 168 -20.82 -0.31 -7.69
CA VAL A 168 -21.85 0.50 -8.35
C VAL A 168 -22.86 0.95 -7.30
#